data_AF-A0A941I9G0-F1
#
_entry.id   AF-A0A941I9G0-F1
#
_cell.length_a   1.000
_cell.length_b   1.000
_cell.length_c   1.000
_cell.angle_alpha   90.00
_cell.angle_beta   90.00
_cell.angle_gamma   90.00
#
_symmetry.space_group_name_H-M   'P 1'
#
loop_
_entity.id
_entity.type
_entity.pdbx_description
1 polymer ?
#
loop_
_entity_poly.entity_id
_entity_poly.type
_entity_poly.pdbx_seq_one_letter_code
_entity_poly.pdbx_strand_id
1 'polypeptide(L)'
;LDTPPGPSVYLKQAVRAADFLLAVVLADAASYSTLPEMEALIASYTAGSSARIGSAYLINQGTQRQLAQDVLSLFSEKLGQRMLPFVVPESEVVEE
;
A
#
# COMPACT_ATOMS: atom_id res chain seq x y z
N LEU A 1 -13.78 1.53 0.46
CA LEU A 1 -14.09 0.10 0.31
C LEU A 1 -12.96 -0.66 0.96
N ASP A 2 -13.24 -1.51 1.94
CA ASP A 2 -12.24 -2.44 2.45
C ASP A 2 -12.19 -3.67 1.54
N THR A 3 -10.99 -4.18 1.26
CA THR A 3 -10.78 -5.27 0.30
C THR A 3 -9.81 -6.29 0.88
N PRO A 4 -10.09 -7.60 0.74
CA PRO A 4 -9.11 -8.63 1.08
C PRO A 4 -7.77 -8.42 0.35
N PRO A 5 -6.65 -8.88 0.94
CA PRO A 5 -5.35 -8.79 0.28
C PRO A 5 -5.29 -9.66 -0.98
N GLY A 6 -4.45 -9.25 -1.92
CA GLY A 6 -4.15 -10.02 -3.13
C GLY A 6 -5.19 -9.89 -4.26
N PRO A 7 -4.88 -10.51 -5.42
CA PRO A 7 -5.71 -10.41 -6.61
C PRO A 7 -7.06 -11.12 -6.42
N SER A 8 -8.15 -10.43 -6.73
CA SER A 8 -9.50 -11.03 -6.73
C SER A 8 -10.43 -10.29 -7.69
N VAL A 9 -11.53 -10.97 -8.08
CA VAL A 9 -12.59 -10.33 -8.87
C VAL A 9 -13.21 -9.15 -8.09
N TYR A 10 -13.37 -9.29 -6.77
CA TYR A 10 -13.91 -8.24 -5.91
C TYR A 10 -13.00 -7.01 -5.87
N LEU A 11 -11.68 -7.20 -5.71
CA LEU A 11 -10.72 -6.10 -5.74
C LEU A 11 -10.75 -5.38 -7.09
N LYS A 12 -10.83 -6.11 -8.20
CA LYS A 12 -10.93 -5.50 -9.54
C LYS A 12 -12.17 -4.61 -9.68
N GLN A 13 -13.32 -5.04 -9.15
CA GLN A 13 -14.54 -4.21 -9.17
C GLN A 13 -14.42 -3.00 -8.24
N ALA A 14 -13.85 -3.17 -7.05
CA ALA A 14 -13.61 -2.09 -6.11
C ALA A 14 -12.70 -1.01 -6.72
N VAL A 15 -11.61 -1.41 -7.37
CA VAL A 15 -10.70 -0.48 -8.08
C VAL A 15 -11.42 0.28 -9.19
N ARG A 16 -12.25 -0.40 -9.99
CA ARG A 16 -13.01 0.24 -11.08
C ARG A 16 -14.06 1.23 -10.60
N ALA A 17 -14.55 1.09 -9.38
CA ALA A 17 -15.53 1.98 -8.77
C ALA A 17 -14.88 3.09 -7.92
N ALA A 18 -13.56 3.06 -7.72
CA ALA A 18 -12.87 3.97 -6.83
C ALA A 18 -12.23 5.16 -7.59
N ASP A 19 -12.32 6.35 -7.01
CA ASP A 19 -11.58 7.53 -7.47
C ASP A 19 -10.14 7.56 -6.94
N PHE A 20 -9.88 6.84 -5.85
CA PHE A 20 -8.59 6.80 -5.17
C PHE A 20 -8.34 5.44 -4.50
N LEU A 21 -7.09 4.99 -4.54
CA LEU A 21 -6.64 3.75 -3.89
C LEU A 21 -5.65 4.06 -2.77
N LEU A 22 -5.92 3.54 -1.58
CA LEU A 22 -4.98 3.57 -0.46
C LEU A 22 -4.46 2.15 -0.23
N ALA A 23 -3.21 1.90 -0.59
CA ALA A 23 -2.54 0.64 -0.31
C ALA A 23 -1.92 0.69 1.09
N VAL A 24 -2.28 -0.27 1.95
CA VAL A 24 -1.70 -0.38 3.30
C VAL A 24 -0.64 -1.46 3.28
N VAL A 25 0.57 -1.13 3.72
CA VAL A 25 1.71 -2.06 3.80
C VAL A 25 2.36 -1.96 5.18
N LEU A 26 3.02 -3.02 5.62
CA LEU A 26 3.75 -3.02 6.89
C LEU A 26 5.19 -2.54 6.69
N ALA A 27 5.80 -2.03 7.77
CA ALA A 27 7.20 -1.59 7.79
C ALA A 27 8.19 -2.77 7.87
N ASP A 28 8.05 -3.77 7.01
CA ASP A 28 8.90 -4.97 6.97
C ASP A 28 9.37 -5.32 5.54
N ALA A 29 10.39 -6.19 5.47
CA ALA A 29 11.03 -6.56 4.20
C ALA A 29 10.14 -7.40 3.26
N ALA A 30 9.22 -8.20 3.79
CA ALA A 30 8.30 -9.00 2.98
C ALA A 30 7.23 -8.10 2.33
N SER A 31 6.72 -7.11 3.08
CA SER A 31 5.85 -6.07 2.54
C SER A 31 6.56 -5.24 1.47
N TYR A 32 7.84 -4.89 1.68
CA TYR A 32 8.61 -4.15 0.68
C TYR A 32 8.87 -4.98 -0.60
N SER A 33 9.15 -6.27 -0.48
CA SER A 33 9.47 -7.14 -1.62
C SER A 33 8.29 -7.34 -2.57
N THR A 34 7.05 -7.26 -2.05
CA THR A 34 5.81 -7.42 -2.84
C THR A 34 5.34 -6.14 -3.54
N LEU A 35 5.99 -4.99 -3.30
CA LEU A 35 5.61 -3.72 -3.95
C LEU A 35 5.51 -3.79 -5.48
N PRO A 36 6.47 -4.40 -6.22
CA PRO A 36 6.36 -4.48 -7.67
C PRO A 36 5.10 -5.22 -8.13
N GLU A 37 4.71 -6.27 -7.42
CA GLU A 37 3.50 -7.05 -7.72
C GLU A 37 2.23 -6.23 -7.45
N MET A 38 2.21 -5.47 -6.35
CA MET A 38 1.11 -4.56 -6.03
C MET A 38 0.95 -3.46 -7.09
N GLU A 39 2.05 -2.83 -7.51
CA GLU A 39 2.04 -1.79 -8.55
C GLU A 39 1.57 -2.35 -9.90
N ALA A 40 2.04 -3.54 -10.28
CA ALA A 40 1.59 -4.23 -11.48
C ALA A 40 0.09 -4.56 -11.42
N LEU A 41 -0.41 -4.98 -10.25
CA LEU A 41 -1.82 -5.28 -10.05
C LEU A 41 -2.69 -4.02 -10.21
N ILE A 42 -2.33 -2.91 -9.54
CA ILE A 42 -3.01 -1.62 -9.66
C ILE A 42 -3.02 -1.16 -11.12
N ALA A 43 -1.87 -1.22 -11.81
CA ALA A 43 -1.79 -0.88 -13.22
C ALA A 43 -2.72 -1.74 -14.08
N SER A 44 -2.78 -3.05 -13.83
CA SER A 44 -3.63 -3.98 -14.58
C SER A 44 -5.13 -3.73 -14.40
N TYR A 45 -5.54 -3.30 -13.20
CA TYR A 45 -6.96 -3.09 -12.88
C TYR A 45 -7.46 -1.71 -13.29
N THR A 46 -6.55 -0.74 -13.37
CA THR A 46 -6.81 0.62 -13.88
C THR A 46 -6.63 0.73 -15.40
N ALA A 47 -6.01 -0.27 -16.04
CA ALA A 47 -5.82 -0.31 -17.49
C ALA A 47 -7.14 -0.15 -18.26
N GLY A 48 -7.16 0.80 -19.20
CA GLY A 48 -8.33 1.09 -20.04
C GLY A 48 -9.40 1.97 -19.38
N SER A 49 -9.21 2.39 -18.12
CA SER A 49 -10.03 3.45 -17.52
C SER A 49 -9.66 4.81 -18.13
N SER A 50 -10.67 5.58 -18.57
CA SER A 50 -10.46 6.97 -19.02
C SER A 50 -10.26 7.93 -17.85
N ALA A 51 -10.67 7.54 -16.64
CA ALA A 51 -10.44 8.29 -15.41
C ALA A 51 -9.08 7.91 -14.81
N ARG A 52 -8.24 8.91 -14.53
CA ARG A 52 -6.99 8.73 -13.79
C ARG A 52 -7.32 8.50 -12.33
N ILE A 53 -7.13 7.27 -11.85
CA ILE A 53 -7.32 6.91 -10.45
C ILE A 53 -6.04 7.26 -9.68
N GLY A 54 -6.16 8.07 -8.63
CA GLY A 54 -5.04 8.39 -7.74
C GLY A 54 -4.69 7.21 -6.84
N SER A 55 -3.44 7.11 -6.39
CA SER A 55 -3.09 6.13 -5.37
C SER A 55 -1.95 6.57 -4.46
N ALA A 56 -2.03 6.17 -3.20
CA ALA A 56 -1.00 6.37 -2.19
C ALA A 56 -0.80 5.12 -1.33
N TYR A 57 0.33 5.08 -0.65
CA TYR A 57 0.73 4.04 0.28
C TYR A 57 0.75 4.60 1.70
N LEU A 58 0.09 3.89 2.60
CA LEU A 58 0.17 4.07 4.04
C LEU A 58 1.06 2.98 4.62
N ILE A 59 2.11 3.37 5.35
CA ILE A 59 2.89 2.43 6.12
C ILE A 59 2.23 2.25 7.49
N ASN A 60 1.84 1.03 7.80
CA ASN A 60 1.22 0.63 9.05
C ASN A 60 2.21 -0.11 9.95
N GLN A 61 1.94 -0.09 11.26
CA GLN A 61 2.74 -0.72 12.31
C GLN A 61 4.24 -0.34 12.24
N GLY A 62 4.52 0.95 12.08
CA GLY A 62 5.88 1.46 12.20
C GLY A 62 6.42 1.27 13.60
N THR A 63 7.66 0.79 13.70
CA THR A 63 8.37 0.63 14.98
C THR A 63 9.71 1.36 14.94
N GLN A 64 10.30 1.61 16.11
CA GLN A 64 11.63 2.23 16.21
C GLN A 64 12.78 1.24 15.98
N ARG A 65 12.50 -0.03 15.67
CA ARG A 65 13.55 -1.03 15.41
C ARG A 65 14.35 -0.65 14.17
N GLN A 66 15.67 -0.83 14.21
CA GLN A 66 16.56 -0.41 13.12
C GLN A 66 16.11 -0.93 11.74
N LEU A 67 15.75 -2.22 11.66
CA LEU A 67 15.28 -2.83 10.41
C LEU A 67 14.03 -2.13 9.85
N ALA A 68 13.08 -1.73 10.69
CA ALA A 68 11.88 -1.03 10.25
C ALA A 68 12.22 0.37 9.72
N GLN A 69 13.17 1.07 10.35
CA GLN A 69 13.66 2.37 9.87
C GLN A 69 14.39 2.27 8.52
N ASP A 70 15.21 1.23 8.35
CA ASP A 70 15.90 0.97 7.09
C ASP A 70 14.89 0.68 5.97
N VAL A 71 13.89 -0.16 6.25
CA VAL A 71 12.81 -0.48 5.32
C VAL A 71 11.96 0.76 4.99
N LEU A 72 11.64 1.61 5.98
CA LEU A 72 10.94 2.89 5.75
C LEU A 72 11.72 3.81 4.80
N SER A 73 13.05 3.85 4.94
CA SER A 73 13.91 4.61 4.03
C SER A 73 13.82 4.08 2.60
N LEU A 74 13.82 2.75 2.43
CA LEU A 74 13.64 2.10 1.13
C LEU A 74 12.25 2.37 0.52
N PHE A 75 11.19 2.33 1.34
CA PHE A 75 9.83 2.70 0.92
C PHE A 75 9.78 4.15 0.44
N SER A 76 10.35 5.08 1.21
CA SER A 76 10.39 6.50 0.87
C SER A 76 11.12 6.76 -0.44
N GLU A 77 12.28 6.11 -0.65
CA GLU A 77 13.05 6.22 -1.89
C GLU A 77 12.26 5.69 -3.10
N LYS A 78 11.60 4.54 -2.93
CA LYS A 78 10.89 3.85 -4.02
C LYS A 78 9.55 4.50 -4.38
N LEU A 79 8.79 4.95 -3.39
CA LEU A 79 7.43 5.46 -3.58
C LEU A 79 7.37 6.99 -3.70
N GLY A 80 8.36 7.70 -3.17
CA GLY A 80 8.42 9.16 -3.19
C GLY A 80 7.12 9.79 -2.70
N GLN A 81 6.53 10.68 -3.51
CA GLN A 81 5.28 11.38 -3.17
C GLN A 81 4.04 10.48 -3.03
N ARG A 82 4.12 9.21 -3.45
CA ARG A 82 3.02 8.25 -3.23
C ARG A 82 3.03 7.66 -1.83
N MET A 83 4.13 7.76 -1.09
CA MET A 83 4.12 7.42 0.33
C MET A 83 3.54 8.60 1.12
N LEU A 84 2.52 8.33 1.94
CA LEU A 84 1.97 9.36 2.84
C LEU A 84 3.03 9.80 3.87
N PRO A 85 3.04 11.07 4.29
CA PRO A 85 4.10 11.64 5.11
C PRO A 85 4.08 11.19 6.59
N PHE A 86 3.18 10.26 6.95
CA PHE A 86 3.05 9.74 8.30
C PHE A 86 2.97 8.21 8.30
N VAL A 87 3.44 7.61 9.39
CA VAL A 87 3.45 6.17 9.64
C VAL A 87 2.55 5.90 10.84
N VAL A 88 1.69 4.89 10.74
CA VAL A 88 0.86 4.47 11.88
C VAL A 88 1.72 3.63 12.81
N PRO A 89 1.86 3.99 14.09
CA PRO A 89 2.66 3.20 15.03
C PRO A 89 2.00 1.85 15.32
N GLU A 90 2.82 0.86 15.67
CA GLU A 90 2.32 -0.38 16.27
C GLU A 90 1.55 -0.07 17.57
N SER A 91 0.42 -0.76 17.78
CA SER A 91 -0.48 -0.52 18.91
C SER A 91 -0.99 -1.85 19.46
N GLU A 92 -0.89 -2.02 20.78
CA GLU A 92 -1.38 -3.19 21.51
C GLU A 92 -2.91 -3.19 21.69
N VAL A 93 -3.60 -2.10 21.33
CA VAL A 93 -5.05 -1.94 21.55
C VAL A 93 -5.88 -2.57 20.43
N VAL A 94 -5.25 -2.89 19.29
CA VAL A 94 -5.90 -3.52 18.13
C VAL A 94 -5.42 -4.96 18.06
N GLU A 95 -6.20 -5.88 18.64
CA GLU A 95 -6.02 -7.32 18.48
C GLU A 95 -6.75 -7.78 17.20
N GLU A 96 -6.15 -8.70 16.44
CA GLU A 96 -6.72 -9.26 15.20
C GLU A 96 -8.00 -10.08 15.42
#